data_AF-A0A916T807-F1
#
_entry.id   AF-A0A916T807-F1
#
_cell.length_a   1.000
_cell.length_b   1.000
_cell.length_c   1.000
_cell.angle_alpha   90.00
_cell.angle_beta   90.00
_cell.angle_gamma   90.00
#
_symmetry.space_group_name_H-M   'P 1'
#
loop_
_entity.id
_entity.type
_entity.pdbx_description
1 polymer ?
#
loop_
_entity_poly.entity_id
_entity_poly.type
_entity_poly.pdbx_seq_one_letter_code
_entity_poly.pdbx_strand_id
1 'polypeptide(L)' 'MMTDNPKTEPFSNAEKDPDDWTTGDEPMTGAQASYLKTLSEEAHEPFDDSLSKADASKRIDALQAKTGRGA' A
#
# COMPACT_ATOMS: atom_id res chain seq x y z
N MET A 1 -25.07 30.40 35.84
CA MET A 1 -25.71 29.18 35.29
C MET A 1 -24.94 28.82 34.03
N MET A 2 -24.22 27.71 34.10
CA MET A 2 -23.25 27.21 33.12
C MET A 2 -23.94 26.73 31.83
N THR A 3 -23.34 27.04 30.68
CA THR A 3 -23.43 26.19 29.48
C THR A 3 -22.14 26.32 28.67
N ASP A 4 -21.03 25.87 29.26
CA ASP A 4 -19.84 25.49 28.51
C ASP A 4 -20.20 24.25 27.68
N ASN A 5 -20.27 24.41 26.36
CA ASN A 5 -20.56 23.34 25.42
C ASN A 5 -19.23 22.66 25.02
N PRO A 6 -18.89 21.45 25.50
CA PRO A 6 -17.57 20.87 25.30
C PRO A 6 -17.64 19.82 24.20
N LYS A 7 -17.60 20.24 22.92
CA LYS A 7 -17.09 19.44 21.79
C LYS A 7 -17.17 20.21 20.46
N THR A 8 -16.44 21.31 20.39
CA THR A 8 -15.86 21.78 19.12
C THR A 8 -14.39 21.37 19.12
N GLU A 9 -14.14 20.08 19.07
CA GLU A 9 -12.83 19.59 18.65
C GLU A 9 -12.96 19.44 17.13
N PRO A 10 -12.21 20.19 16.30
CA PRO A 10 -11.93 19.65 14.99
C PRO A 10 -11.15 18.37 15.29
N PHE A 11 -11.76 17.21 15.02
CA PHE A 11 -10.96 16.05 14.69
C PHE A 11 -10.16 16.49 13.47
N SER A 12 -9.01 17.12 13.73
CA SER A 12 -7.91 17.18 12.80
C SER A 12 -7.65 15.71 12.54
N ASN A 13 -8.28 15.19 11.50
CA ASN A 13 -7.85 13.98 10.84
C ASN A 13 -6.43 14.32 10.45
N ALA A 14 -5.51 14.05 11.39
CA ALA A 14 -4.09 14.10 11.19
C ALA A 14 -3.90 13.45 9.83
N GLU A 15 -3.29 14.20 8.92
CA GLU A 15 -2.66 13.67 7.72
C GLU A 15 -1.70 12.60 8.25
N LYS A 16 -2.22 11.38 8.46
CA LYS A 16 -1.43 10.27 8.91
C LYS A 16 -0.46 10.03 7.77
N ASP A 17 0.80 10.23 8.07
CA ASP A 17 1.88 9.90 7.17
C ASP A 17 1.60 8.47 6.66
N PRO A 18 1.54 8.23 5.34
CA PRO A 18 1.24 6.90 4.81
C PRO A 18 2.22 5.82 5.27
N ASP A 19 3.41 6.21 5.77
CA ASP A 19 4.38 5.34 6.44
C ASP A 19 3.95 4.91 7.87
N ASP A 20 2.98 5.59 8.48
CA ASP A 20 2.41 5.30 9.81
C ASP A 20 1.18 4.37 9.73
N TRP A 21 0.84 3.89 8.52
CA TRP A 21 -0.20 2.88 8.32
C TRP A 21 0.35 1.48 8.59
N THR A 22 -0.04 0.93 9.74
CA THR A 22 0.21 -0.47 10.15
C THR A 22 -0.28 -1.53 9.16
N THR A 23 -1.08 -1.16 8.15
CA THR A 23 -1.52 -2.07 7.09
C THR A 23 -0.46 -2.30 6.01
N GLY A 24 0.63 -1.52 6.01
CA GLY A 24 1.74 -1.68 5.07
C GLY A 24 2.53 -2.97 5.29
N ASP A 25 2.74 -3.35 6.55
CA ASP A 25 3.45 -4.56 7.00
C ASP A 25 2.61 -5.84 6.94
N GLU A 26 1.32 -5.74 6.58
CA GLU A 26 0.49 -6.93 6.37
C GLU A 26 1.06 -7.77 5.22
N PRO A 27 0.90 -9.11 5.24
CA PRO A 27 1.25 -9.92 4.09
C PRO A 27 0.48 -9.44 2.86
N MET A 28 1.10 -9.54 1.68
CA MET A 28 0.42 -9.14 0.45
C MET A 28 -0.91 -9.87 0.26
N THR A 29 -1.88 -9.18 -0.33
CA THR A 29 -3.16 -9.80 -0.68
C THR A 29 -2.98 -10.82 -1.81
N GLY A 30 -3.85 -11.83 -1.88
CA GLY A 30 -3.79 -12.81 -2.98
C GLY A 30 -3.90 -12.20 -4.38
N ALA A 31 -4.58 -11.06 -4.52
CA ALA A 31 -4.64 -10.29 -5.76
C ALA A 31 -3.27 -9.67 -6.11
N GLN A 32 -2.59 -9.04 -5.15
CA GLN A 32 -1.24 -8.54 -5.35
C GLN A 32 -0.26 -9.66 -5.66
N ALA A 33 -0.31 -10.79 -4.95
CA ALA A 33 0.56 -11.94 -5.22
C ALA A 33 0.41 -12.46 -6.65
N SER A 34 -0.84 -12.65 -7.08
CA SER A 34 -1.14 -13.14 -8.43
C SER A 34 -0.61 -12.17 -9.50
N TYR A 35 -0.83 -10.87 -9.30
CA TYR A 35 -0.41 -9.87 -10.26
C TYR A 35 1.11 -9.68 -10.30
N LEU A 36 1.73 -9.62 -9.13
CA LEU A 36 3.18 -9.55 -8.96
C LEU A 36 3.87 -10.75 -9.62
N LYS A 37 3.31 -11.96 -9.48
CA LYS A 37 3.85 -13.17 -10.11
C LYS A 37 3.85 -13.07 -11.63
N THR A 38 2.72 -12.67 -12.24
CA THR A 38 2.65 -12.48 -13.71
C THR A 38 3.65 -11.44 -14.19
N LEU A 39 3.75 -10.30 -13.50
CA LEU A 39 4.71 -9.26 -13.87
C LEU A 39 6.16 -9.70 -13.69
N SER A 40 6.45 -10.50 -12.67
CA SER A 40 7.79 -11.06 -12.42
C SER A 40 8.18 -12.03 -13.53
N GLU A 41 7.26 -12.92 -13.93
CA GLU A 41 7.47 -13.86 -15.05
C GLU A 41 7.74 -13.12 -16.36
N GLU A 42 6.96 -12.10 -16.69
CA GLU A 42 7.14 -11.30 -17.91
C GLU A 42 8.44 -10.49 -17.91
N ALA A 43 8.77 -9.88 -16.78
CA ALA A 43 10.01 -9.13 -16.60
C ALA A 43 11.26 -10.03 -16.43
N HIS A 44 11.08 -11.36 -16.41
CA HIS A 44 12.10 -12.36 -16.08
C HIS A 44 12.82 -12.04 -14.75
N GLU A 45 12.06 -11.58 -13.75
CA GLU A 45 12.50 -11.24 -12.41
C GLU A 45 12.04 -12.31 -11.40
N PRO A 46 12.77 -12.51 -10.29
CA PRO A 46 12.32 -13.40 -9.23
C PRO A 46 11.05 -12.87 -8.57
N PHE A 47 10.11 -13.78 -8.33
CA PHE A 47 8.93 -13.54 -7.51
C PHE A 47 9.27 -13.80 -6.04
N ASP A 48 8.87 -12.85 -5.18
CA ASP A 48 9.02 -12.94 -3.73
C ASP A 48 7.62 -12.88 -3.09
N ASP A 49 7.20 -13.99 -2.48
CA ASP A 49 5.90 -14.13 -1.80
C ASP A 49 5.92 -13.69 -0.34
N SER A 50 7.11 -13.37 0.19
CA SER A 50 7.28 -12.88 1.56
C SER A 50 7.09 -11.37 1.68
N LEU A 51 6.93 -10.67 0.55
CA LEU A 51 6.75 -9.22 0.57
C LEU A 51 5.47 -8.82 1.31
N SER A 52 5.58 -7.71 2.03
CA SER A 52 4.44 -7.03 2.62
C SER A 52 3.50 -6.49 1.54
N LYS A 53 2.29 -6.12 1.91
CA LYS A 53 1.31 -5.48 1.04
C LYS A 53 1.86 -4.20 0.45
N ALA A 54 2.57 -3.39 1.24
CA ALA A 54 3.19 -2.17 0.75
C ALA A 54 4.33 -2.47 -0.23
N ASP A 55 5.19 -3.44 0.08
CA ASP A 55 6.32 -3.78 -0.77
C ASP A 55 5.89 -4.49 -2.06
N ALA A 56 4.85 -5.33 -1.99
CA ALA A 56 4.25 -5.94 -3.16
C ALA A 56 3.68 -4.87 -4.11
N SER A 57 2.99 -3.85 -3.60
CA SER A 57 2.53 -2.72 -4.42
C SER A 57 3.69 -1.98 -5.09
N LYS A 58 4.74 -1.60 -4.32
CA LYS A 58 5.93 -0.93 -4.87
C LYS A 58 6.61 -1.77 -5.96
N ARG A 59 6.71 -3.09 -5.74
CA ARG A 59 7.31 -4.02 -6.70
C ARG A 59 6.45 -4.18 -7.95
N ILE A 60 5.13 -4.23 -7.82
CA ILE A 60 4.18 -4.22 -8.93
C ILE A 60 4.39 -2.97 -9.80
N ASP A 61 4.41 -1.78 -9.20
CA ASP A 61 4.58 -0.52 -9.94
C ASP A 61 5.91 -0.50 -10.71
N ALA A 62 7.00 -0.93 -10.06
CA ALA A 62 8.31 -1.02 -10.69
C ALA A 62 8.33 -1.99 -11.88
N LEU A 63 7.68 -3.16 -11.75
CA LEU A 63 7.60 -4.15 -12.82
C LEU A 63 6.64 -3.72 -13.93
N GLN A 64 5.54 -3.04 -13.62
CA GLN A 64 4.64 -2.45 -14.63
C GLN A 64 5.37 -1.42 -15.48
N ALA A 65 6.19 -0.56 -14.86
CA ALA A 65 7.03 0.40 -15.60
C ALA A 65 8.05 -0.32 -16.48
N LYS A 66 8.69 -1.39 -15.98
CA LYS A 66 9.67 -2.19 -16.72
C LYS A 66 9.07 -2.97 -17.89
N THR A 67 7.86 -3.50 -17.73
CA THR A 67 7.14 -4.29 -18.75
C THR A 67 6.36 -3.42 -19.74
N GLY A 68 6.33 -2.09 -19.55
CA GLY A 68 5.62 -1.15 -20.42
C GLY A 68 4.11 -1.14 -20.25
N ARG A 69 3.60 -1.56 -19.08
CA ARG A 69 2.16 -1.59 -18.74
C ARG A 69 1.68 -0.35 -17.97
N GLY A 70 2.59 0.44 -17.39
CA GLY A 70 2.28 1.62 -16.59
C GLY A 70 2.07 2.91 -17.40
N ALA A 71 1.25 2.86 -18.46
CA ALA A 71 0.93 4.00 -19.32
C ALA A 71 -0.50 4.52 -19.10
#